data_AF-A0ABD1SAI1-F1
#
_entry.id   AF-A0ABD1SAI1-F1
#
_cell.length_a   1.000
_cell.length_b   1.000
_cell.length_c   1.000
_cell.angle_alpha   90.00
_cell.angle_beta   90.00
_cell.angle_gamma   90.00
#
_symmetry.space_group_name_H-M   'P 1'
#
loop_
_entity.id
_entity.type
_entity.pdbx_description
1 polymer ?
#
loop_
_entity_poly.entity_id
_entity_poly.type
_entity_poly.pdbx_seq_one_letter_code
_entity_poly.pdbx_strand_id
1 'polypeptide(L)'
;MFRDLMRAVQDLGRQQAQEPSSNATRVDKSSMVEHFHHYKPPSFDGKDDPFAAEEWLRGLEGIFEHLNYNDVQKVSCTKFMLVDNASHWWESDSRTRTTKQQQNLTWNQIKIALMG
;
A
#
# COMPACT_ATOMS: atom_id res chain seq x y z
N MET A 1 -44.14 20.69 4.47
CA MET A 1 -43.86 19.36 5.06
C MET A 1 -43.34 18.36 4.03
N PHE A 2 -44.12 17.91 3.02
CA PHE A 2 -43.63 16.86 2.09
C PHE A 2 -42.55 17.34 1.08
N ARG A 3 -42.61 18.60 0.64
CA ARG A 3 -41.59 19.18 -0.26
C ARG A 3 -40.25 19.42 0.43
N ASP A 4 -40.28 19.73 1.73
CA ASP A 4 -39.08 19.95 2.53
C ASP A 4 -38.33 18.63 2.76
N LEU A 5 -39.06 17.53 2.93
CA LEU A 5 -38.50 16.19 3.06
C LEU A 5 -37.79 15.73 1.77
N MET A 6 -38.40 15.94 0.61
CA MET A 6 -37.79 15.59 -0.68
C MET A 6 -36.53 16.40 -0.97
N ARG A 7 -36.50 17.66 -0.52
CA ARG A 7 -35.34 18.53 -0.63
C ARG A 7 -34.21 18.10 0.31
N ALA A 8 -34.55 17.72 1.54
CA ALA A 8 -33.61 17.16 2.50
C ALA A 8 -32.99 15.83 2.03
N VAL A 9 -33.77 14.95 1.39
CA VAL A 9 -33.28 13.68 0.81
C VAL A 9 -32.39 13.94 -0.41
N GLN A 10 -32.72 14.93 -1.25
CA GLN A 10 -31.85 15.35 -2.36
C GLN A 10 -30.55 16.00 -1.88
N ASP A 11 -30.60 16.78 -0.79
CA ASP A 11 -29.42 17.34 -0.15
C ASP A 11 -28.59 16.25 0.55
N LEU A 12 -29.22 15.22 1.13
CA LEU A 12 -28.52 14.05 1.69
C LEU A 12 -27.81 13.24 0.60
N GLY A 13 -28.45 13.09 -0.57
CA GLY A 13 -27.83 12.48 -1.76
C GLY A 13 -26.68 13.30 -2.34
N ARG A 14 -26.77 14.64 -2.28
CA ARG A 14 -25.66 15.54 -2.64
C ARG A 14 -24.52 15.53 -1.61
N GLN A 15 -24.84 15.38 -0.33
CA GLN A 15 -23.86 15.27 0.75
C GLN A 15 -23.15 13.90 0.76
N GLN A 16 -23.82 12.82 0.36
CA GLN A 16 -23.18 11.51 0.11
C GLN A 16 -22.45 11.43 -1.24
N ALA A 17 -22.78 12.28 -2.22
CA ALA A 17 -22.06 12.37 -3.50
C ALA A 17 -20.79 13.24 -3.45
N GLN A 18 -20.35 13.65 -2.25
CA GLN A 18 -19.08 14.34 -2.05
C GLN A 18 -18.22 13.62 -1.00
N GLU A 19 -18.10 12.30 -1.12
CA GLU A 19 -16.86 11.64 -0.76
C GLU A 19 -15.80 11.99 -1.83
N PRO A 20 -14.55 12.33 -1.47
CA PRO A 20 -13.49 12.47 -2.47
C PRO A 20 -13.44 11.18 -3.28
N SER A 21 -13.70 11.31 -4.58
CA SER A 21 -13.78 10.23 -5.55
C SER A 21 -12.67 9.21 -5.32
N SER A 22 -13.03 8.05 -4.80
CA SER A 22 -12.14 6.88 -4.62
C SER A 22 -11.52 6.41 -5.95
N ASN A 23 -11.93 6.97 -7.08
CA ASN A 23 -11.37 6.67 -8.39
C ASN A 23 -10.05 7.41 -8.65
N ALA A 24 -9.86 8.64 -8.15
CA ALA A 24 -8.62 9.39 -8.35
C ALA A 24 -7.43 8.73 -7.62
N THR A 25 -7.66 8.25 -6.39
CA THR A 25 -6.63 7.60 -5.58
C THR A 25 -6.31 6.17 -6.04
N ARG A 26 -7.25 5.48 -6.70
CA ARG A 26 -7.07 4.10 -7.15
C ARG A 26 -6.30 4.02 -8.47
N VAL A 27 -6.56 4.95 -9.39
CA VAL A 27 -5.81 5.09 -10.66
C VAL A 27 -4.36 5.55 -10.39
N ASP A 28 -4.16 6.41 -9.39
CA ASP A 28 -2.83 6.87 -8.96
C ASP A 28 -1.98 5.72 -8.39
N LYS A 29 -2.56 4.88 -7.53
CA LYS A 29 -1.84 3.75 -6.93
C LYS A 29 -1.50 2.63 -7.91
N SER A 30 -2.40 2.30 -8.84
CA SER A 30 -2.09 1.29 -9.87
C SER A 30 -1.00 1.77 -10.81
N SER A 31 -1.08 3.04 -11.25
CA SER A 31 -0.06 3.67 -12.09
C SER A 31 1.32 3.73 -11.40
N MET A 32 1.35 3.96 -10.08
CA MET A 32 2.59 3.97 -9.29
C MET A 32 3.26 2.60 -9.24
N VAL A 33 2.51 1.53 -8.96
CA VAL A 33 3.07 0.17 -8.89
C VAL A 33 3.53 -0.31 -10.26
N GLU A 34 2.78 0.00 -11.32
CA GLU A 34 3.18 -0.27 -12.71
C GLU A 34 4.49 0.46 -13.07
N HIS A 35 4.62 1.73 -12.67
CA HIS A 35 5.85 2.49 -12.87
C HIS A 35 7.02 1.87 -12.10
N PHE A 36 6.82 1.45 -10.86
CA PHE A 36 7.82 0.74 -10.05
C PHE A 36 8.29 -0.55 -10.73
N HIS A 37 7.37 -1.34 -11.31
CA HIS A 37 7.70 -2.56 -12.04
C HIS A 37 8.60 -2.32 -13.27
N HIS A 38 8.58 -1.13 -13.88
CA HIS A 38 9.45 -0.80 -15.00
C HIS A 38 10.94 -0.87 -14.63
N TYR A 39 11.27 -0.65 -13.35
CA TYR A 39 12.62 -0.74 -12.80
C TYR A 39 13.04 -2.16 -12.44
N LYS A 40 12.19 -3.17 -12.71
CA LYS A 40 12.42 -4.60 -12.44
C LYS A 40 12.89 -4.85 -10.99
N PRO A 41 12.10 -4.40 -10.00
CA PRO A 41 12.39 -4.71 -8.60
C PRO A 41 12.50 -6.23 -8.38
N PRO A 42 13.42 -6.68 -7.50
CA PRO A 42 13.51 -8.09 -7.16
C PRO A 42 12.26 -8.55 -6.38
N SER A 43 11.92 -9.84 -6.46
CA SER A 43 10.88 -10.46 -5.64
C SER A 43 11.49 -11.22 -4.46
N PHE A 44 10.75 -11.37 -3.37
CA PHE A 44 11.20 -12.07 -2.16
C PHE A 44 10.19 -13.11 -1.74
N ASP A 45 10.62 -14.36 -1.63
CA ASP A 45 9.75 -15.50 -1.33
C ASP A 45 9.69 -15.86 0.17
N GLY A 46 10.57 -15.26 0.98
CA GLY A 46 10.65 -15.47 2.42
C GLY A 46 11.31 -16.79 2.84
N LYS A 47 11.97 -17.51 1.93
CA LYS A 47 12.60 -18.81 2.22
C LYS A 47 14.09 -18.71 2.51
N ASP A 48 14.72 -17.57 2.22
CA ASP A 48 16.16 -17.38 2.30
C ASP A 48 16.64 -16.89 3.69
N ASP A 49 17.95 -17.04 3.92
CA ASP A 49 18.73 -16.54 5.05
C ASP A 49 18.52 -15.01 5.27
N PRO A 50 18.65 -14.46 6.50
CA PRO A 50 18.46 -13.02 6.77
C PRO A 50 19.26 -12.10 5.84
N PHE A 51 20.40 -12.56 5.33
CA PHE A 51 21.20 -11.84 4.34
C PHE A 51 20.45 -11.58 3.02
N ALA A 52 19.63 -12.52 2.57
CA ALA A 52 18.85 -12.35 1.34
C ALA A 52 17.72 -11.31 1.50
N ALA A 53 17.12 -11.24 2.68
CA ALA A 53 16.15 -10.19 3.00
C ALA A 53 16.82 -8.80 2.97
N GLU A 54 18.03 -8.67 3.53
CA GLU A 54 18.83 -7.45 3.45
C GLU A 54 19.18 -7.08 2.00
N GLU A 55 19.63 -8.06 1.20
CA GLU A 55 20.01 -7.82 -0.19
C GLU A 55 18.82 -7.38 -1.05
N TRP A 56 17.67 -8.02 -0.84
CA TRP A 56 16.41 -7.66 -1.46
C TRP A 56 15.95 -6.25 -1.07
N LEU A 57 15.97 -5.92 0.22
CA LEU A 57 15.63 -4.58 0.72
C LEU A 57 16.52 -3.51 0.10
N ARG A 58 17.84 -3.75 0.02
CA ARG A 58 18.79 -2.84 -0.64
C ARG A 58 18.45 -2.61 -2.11
N GLY A 59 18.00 -3.66 -2.82
CA GLY A 59 17.54 -3.54 -4.20
C GLY A 59 16.33 -2.63 -4.36
N LEU A 60 15.36 -2.71 -3.44
CA LEU A 60 14.19 -1.82 -3.45
C LEU A 60 14.55 -0.38 -3.05
N GLU A 61 15.43 -0.20 -2.06
CA GLU A 61 15.82 1.13 -1.57
C GLU A 61 16.43 2.00 -2.67
N GLY A 62 17.29 1.44 -3.53
CA GLY A 62 17.86 2.20 -4.65
C GLY A 62 16.80 2.70 -5.64
N ILE A 63 15.75 1.91 -5.90
CA ILE A 63 14.65 2.32 -6.77
C ILE A 63 13.79 3.38 -6.07
N PHE A 64 13.48 3.19 -4.79
CA PHE A 64 12.66 4.14 -4.04
C PHE A 64 13.32 5.51 -3.89
N GLU A 65 14.64 5.55 -3.69
CA GLU A 65 15.42 6.79 -3.66
C GLU A 65 15.38 7.50 -5.02
N HIS A 66 15.57 6.75 -6.11
CA HIS A 66 15.49 7.30 -7.46
C HIS A 66 14.11 7.90 -7.78
N LEU A 67 13.04 7.25 -7.30
CA LEU A 67 11.66 7.68 -7.52
C LEU A 67 11.13 8.67 -6.46
N ASN A 68 11.92 8.96 -5.42
CA ASN A 68 11.54 9.79 -4.28
C ASN A 68 10.22 9.36 -3.60
N TYR A 69 10.05 8.05 -3.41
CA TYR A 69 8.84 7.48 -2.80
C TYR A 69 8.80 7.68 -1.28
N ASN A 70 7.64 8.08 -0.77
CA ASN A 70 7.36 8.14 0.68
C ASN A 70 6.97 6.77 1.24
N ASP A 71 6.85 6.68 2.57
CA ASP A 71 6.58 5.41 3.27
C ASP A 71 5.30 4.71 2.78
N VAL A 72 4.22 5.44 2.51
CA VAL A 72 2.98 4.85 2.00
C VAL A 72 3.18 4.21 0.63
N GLN A 73 3.96 4.87 -0.24
CA GLN A 73 4.29 4.37 -1.57
C GLN A 73 5.22 3.15 -1.50
N LYS A 74 6.24 3.21 -0.64
CA LYS A 74 7.18 2.09 -0.38
C LYS A 74 6.43 0.86 0.09
N VAL A 75 5.63 0.97 1.17
CA VAL A 75 4.82 -0.13 1.71
C VAL A 75 3.91 -0.74 0.64
N SER A 76 3.28 0.11 -0.18
CA SER A 76 2.41 -0.36 -1.27
C SER A 76 3.18 -1.17 -2.30
N CYS A 77 4.35 -0.70 -2.75
CA CYS A 77 5.16 -1.39 -3.76
C CYS A 77 5.77 -2.69 -3.20
N THR A 78 6.30 -2.65 -1.98
CA THR A 78 6.88 -3.81 -1.30
C THR A 78 5.90 -4.96 -1.20
N LYS A 79 4.63 -4.69 -0.85
CA LYS A 79 3.58 -5.72 -0.82
C LYS A 79 3.50 -6.53 -2.11
N PHE A 80 3.63 -5.90 -3.28
CA PHE A 80 3.55 -6.58 -4.57
C PHE A 80 4.82 -7.36 -4.93
N MET A 81 5.94 -7.10 -4.26
CA MET A 81 7.21 -7.79 -4.47
C MET A 81 7.37 -9.03 -3.59
N LEU A 82 6.49 -9.22 -2.61
CA LEU A 82 6.45 -10.43 -1.79
C LEU A 82 5.73 -11.55 -2.55
N VAL A 83 6.35 -12.72 -2.62
CA VAL A 83 5.81 -13.92 -3.26
C VAL A 83 5.80 -15.10 -2.28
N ASP A 84 5.14 -16.20 -2.64
CA ASP A 84 5.05 -17.44 -1.85
C ASP A 84 4.85 -17.19 -0.33
N ASN A 85 5.78 -17.66 0.51
CA ASN A 85 5.66 -17.64 1.97
C ASN A 85 5.63 -16.21 2.51
N ALA A 86 6.45 -15.31 1.95
CA ALA A 86 6.46 -13.92 2.36
C ALA A 86 5.13 -13.22 2.06
N SER A 87 4.48 -13.56 0.94
CA SER A 87 3.15 -13.03 0.61
C SER A 87 2.08 -13.48 1.62
N HIS A 88 2.08 -14.77 1.99
CA HIS A 88 1.16 -15.32 2.98
C HIS A 88 1.38 -14.74 4.39
N TRP A 89 2.64 -14.56 4.78
CA TRP A 89 3.00 -13.89 6.02
C TRP A 89 2.46 -12.46 6.05
N TRP A 90 2.68 -11.68 4.98
CA TRP A 90 2.21 -10.30 4.90
C TRP A 90 0.68 -10.19 5.01
N GLU A 91 -0.06 -11.10 4.36
CA GLU A 91 -1.51 -11.15 4.47
C GLU A 91 -1.98 -11.47 5.89
N SER A 92 -1.30 -12.39 6.57
CA SER A 92 -1.62 -12.79 7.95
C SER A 92 -1.34 -11.64 8.93
N ASP A 93 -0.16 -11.02 8.82
CA ASP A 93 0.26 -9.87 9.62
C ASP A 93 -0.63 -8.66 9.38
N SER A 94 -0.98 -8.36 8.13
CA SER A 94 -1.91 -7.28 7.78
C SER A 94 -3.29 -7.44 8.42
N ARG A 95 -3.80 -8.67 8.58
CA ARG A 95 -5.11 -8.93 9.23
C ARG A 95 -5.11 -8.63 10.73
N THR A 96 -3.93 -8.63 11.37
CA THR A 96 -3.80 -8.27 12.79
C THR A 96 -3.82 -6.76 13.03
N ARG A 97 -3.62 -5.96 11.97
CA ARG A 97 -3.53 -4.50 12.04
C ARG A 97 -4.85 -3.83 11.67
N THR A 98 -5.21 -2.82 12.44
CA THR A 98 -6.31 -1.90 12.08
C THR A 98 -5.98 -1.14 10.79
N THR A 99 -7.00 -0.63 10.09
CA THR A 99 -6.82 0.21 8.89
C THR A 99 -5.92 1.42 9.16
N LYS A 100 -6.06 2.04 10.34
CA LYS A 100 -5.23 3.18 10.74
C LYS A 100 -3.76 2.75 10.92
N GLN A 101 -3.50 1.59 11.52
CA GLN A 101 -2.13 1.07 11.64
C GLN A 101 -1.54 0.78 10.26
N GLN A 102 -2.28 0.12 9.37
CA GLN A 102 -1.81 -0.16 8.00
C GLN A 102 -1.47 1.11 7.22
N GLN A 103 -2.24 2.19 7.39
CA GLN A 103 -1.98 3.48 6.75
C GLN A 103 -0.77 4.25 7.34
N ASN A 104 -0.38 3.94 8.58
CA ASN A 104 0.73 4.59 9.29
C ASN A 104 1.98 3.69 9.38
N LEU A 105 2.02 2.59 8.62
CA LEU A 105 3.22 1.76 8.53
C LEU A 105 4.35 2.58 7.91
N THR A 106 5.46 2.67 8.62
CA THR A 106 6.68 3.30 8.11
C THR A 106 7.55 2.28 7.40
N TRP A 107 8.41 2.75 6.50
CA TRP A 107 9.34 1.87 5.80
C TRP A 107 10.21 1.08 6.78
N ASN A 108 10.68 1.74 7.85
CA ASN A 108 11.50 1.10 8.87
C ASN A 108 10.78 -0.05 9.60
N GLN A 109 9.48 0.09 9.86
CA GLN A 109 8.69 -0.99 10.48
C GLN A 109 8.61 -2.21 9.56
N ILE A 110 8.51 -2.01 8.25
CA ILE A 110 8.50 -3.12 7.28
C ILE A 110 9.85 -3.83 7.24
N LYS A 111 10.95 -3.06 7.23
CA LYS A 111 12.30 -3.65 7.28
C LYS A 111 12.48 -4.53 8.51
N ILE A 112 12.12 -4.03 9.69
CA ILE A 112 12.22 -4.80 10.93
C ILE A 112 11.37 -6.07 10.86
N ALA A 113 10.15 -5.97 10.34
CA ALA A 113 9.23 -7.11 10.24
C ALA A 113 9.69 -8.19 9.26
N LEU A 114 10.46 -7.83 8.22
CA LEU A 114 11.00 -8.77 7.24
C LEU A 114 12.33 -9.42 7.64
N MET A 115 13.05 -8.80 8.58
CA MET A 115 14.36 -9.27 9.05
C MET A 115 14.31 -10.02 10.39
N GLY A 116 13.14 -10.07 11.03
CA GLY A 116 12.92 -10.70 12.34
C GLY A 116 12.24 -12.06 12.22
#